data_AF-A0A7W9NMA4-F1
#
_entry.id   AF-A0A7W9NMA4-F1
#
_cell.length_a   1.000
_cell.length_b   1.000
_cell.length_c   1.000
_cell.angle_alpha   90.00
_cell.angle_beta   90.00
_cell.angle_gamma   90.00
#
_symmetry.space_group_name_H-M   'P 1'
#
loop_
_entity.id
_entity.type
_entity.pdbx_description
1 polymer ?
#
loop_
_entity_poly.entity_id
_entity_poly.type
_entity_poly.pdbx_seq_one_letter_code
_entity_poly.pdbx_strand_id
1 'polypeptide(L)'
;MIEGPLAALRQAVERTRAVTRDRPLTGLSHDDADDRAGTIDTDSARDFDPFPLLRALHEAGARVAVIGQVAGILHGSRELTGDLDLLWDGDPAQAEALAHAFAAVGAELLDDDRRPVPLTPQAFLLPKVQFESRQASGDCCTVALPWGTLPVREFLDRALTVSSSDGLAVHYLRREDLIAMRRAVGRPKDLRRAEELERR
;
A
#
# COMPACT_ATOMS: atom_id res chain seq x y z
N MET A 1 -20.72 15.00 -9.19
CA MET A 1 -20.80 14.14 -7.98
C MET A 1 -19.38 13.85 -7.56
N ILE A 2 -19.03 14.02 -6.29
CA ILE A 2 -17.70 13.61 -5.80
C ILE A 2 -17.70 12.07 -5.86
N GLU A 3 -16.91 11.50 -6.77
CA GLU A 3 -16.68 10.05 -6.81
C GLU A 3 -16.10 9.62 -5.45
N GLY A 4 -16.68 8.60 -4.82
CA GLY A 4 -16.24 8.12 -3.51
C GLY A 4 -14.80 7.56 -3.54
N PRO A 5 -14.13 7.36 -2.38
CA PRO A 5 -12.71 7.00 -2.34
C PRO A 5 -12.34 5.78 -3.21
N LEU A 6 -13.15 4.73 -3.19
CA LEU A 6 -12.89 3.54 -4.02
C LEU A 6 -13.07 3.80 -5.52
N ALA A 7 -13.96 4.71 -5.92
CA ALA A 7 -14.09 5.11 -7.33
C ALA A 7 -12.86 5.92 -7.77
N ALA A 8 -12.35 6.82 -6.92
CA ALA A 8 -11.10 7.53 -7.17
C ALA A 8 -9.91 6.55 -7.32
N LEU A 9 -9.85 5.49 -6.49
CA LEU A 9 -8.83 4.46 -6.63
C LEU A 9 -8.96 3.67 -7.95
N ARG A 10 -10.17 3.26 -8.36
CA ARG A 10 -10.38 2.59 -9.66
C ARG A 10 -9.91 3.47 -10.82
N GLN A 11 -10.27 4.76 -10.81
CA GLN A 11 -9.83 5.70 -11.84
C GLN A 11 -8.31 5.87 -11.85
N ALA A 12 -7.66 5.91 -10.67
CA ALA A 12 -6.21 5.99 -10.58
C ALA A 12 -5.53 4.74 -11.16
N VAL A 13 -6.06 3.55 -10.88
CA VAL A 13 -5.57 2.28 -11.45
C VAL A 13 -5.67 2.28 -12.97
N GLU A 14 -6.81 2.69 -13.52
CA GLU A 14 -6.99 2.80 -14.98
C GLU A 14 -6.01 3.78 -15.61
N ARG A 15 -5.80 4.94 -14.97
CA ARG A 15 -4.83 5.95 -15.41
C ARG A 15 -3.40 5.45 -15.32
N THR A 16 -3.02 4.78 -14.24
CA THR A 16 -1.70 4.14 -14.07
C THR A 16 -1.47 3.20 -15.24
N ARG A 17 -2.36 2.23 -15.48
CA ARG A 17 -2.25 1.28 -16.59
C ARG A 17 -2.18 1.99 -17.95
N ALA A 18 -2.98 3.03 -18.17
CA ALA A 18 -2.98 3.77 -19.43
C ALA A 18 -1.64 4.46 -19.72
N VAL A 19 -0.94 4.96 -18.70
CA VAL A 19 0.35 5.63 -18.89
C VAL A 19 1.54 4.67 -18.89
N THR A 20 1.37 3.42 -18.43
CA THR A 20 2.47 2.46 -18.25
C THR A 20 2.45 1.27 -19.21
N ARG A 21 1.30 0.88 -19.77
CA ARG A 21 1.13 -0.33 -20.61
C ARG A 21 2.15 -0.48 -21.73
N ASP A 22 2.45 0.60 -22.43
CA ASP A 22 3.29 0.55 -23.65
C ASP A 22 4.76 0.90 -23.38
N ARG A 23 5.16 1.09 -22.11
CA ARG A 23 6.56 1.34 -21.76
C ARG A 23 7.41 0.10 -22.04
N PRO A 24 8.68 0.22 -22.44
CA PRO A 24 9.58 -0.93 -22.41
C PRO A 24 9.81 -1.38 -20.96
N LEU A 25 9.96 -2.69 -20.73
CA LEU A 25 10.37 -3.22 -19.43
C LEU A 25 11.80 -2.78 -19.12
N THR A 26 12.01 -2.35 -17.90
CA THR A 26 13.29 -1.79 -17.42
C THR A 26 14.00 -2.73 -16.45
N GLY A 27 13.29 -3.70 -15.88
CA GLY A 27 13.74 -4.55 -14.79
C GLY A 27 13.63 -3.89 -13.41
N LEU A 28 13.13 -2.66 -13.33
CA LEU A 28 12.98 -1.92 -12.07
C LEU A 28 11.73 -2.37 -11.32
N SER A 29 11.91 -2.77 -10.06
CA SER A 29 10.85 -3.12 -9.10
C SER A 29 10.44 -1.91 -8.26
N HIS A 30 9.44 -2.05 -7.39
CA HIS A 30 9.01 -0.96 -6.49
C HIS A 30 10.14 -0.45 -5.58
N ASP A 31 11.09 -1.31 -5.23
CA ASP A 31 12.28 -0.93 -4.44
C ASP A 31 13.26 -0.04 -5.18
N ASP A 32 13.25 -0.10 -6.51
CA ASP A 32 14.12 0.71 -7.37
C ASP A 32 13.52 2.10 -7.63
N ALA A 33 12.41 2.43 -6.97
CA ALA A 33 11.68 3.67 -7.16
C ALA A 33 12.47 4.89 -6.73
N ASP A 34 12.79 5.73 -7.71
CA ASP A 34 13.43 7.02 -7.50
C ASP A 34 12.66 7.90 -6.49
N ASP A 35 13.42 8.74 -5.80
CA ASP A 35 12.96 9.63 -4.74
C ASP A 35 12.09 10.80 -5.24
N ARG A 36 12.06 11.06 -6.55
CA ARG A 36 11.23 12.10 -7.18
C ARG A 36 9.99 11.50 -7.83
N ALA A 37 10.16 10.50 -8.68
CA ALA A 37 9.06 9.89 -9.44
C ALA A 37 8.24 8.90 -8.59
N GLY A 38 8.92 8.06 -7.79
CA GLY A 38 8.29 6.94 -7.10
C GLY A 38 8.03 5.74 -8.02
N THR A 39 7.15 4.85 -7.58
CA THR A 39 6.87 3.56 -8.24
C THR A 39 6.12 3.66 -9.57
N ILE A 40 5.64 4.86 -9.93
CA ILE A 40 4.98 5.06 -11.24
C ILE A 40 5.93 4.82 -12.43
N ASP A 41 7.24 4.96 -12.22
CA ASP A 41 8.26 4.77 -13.25
C ASP A 41 8.96 3.41 -13.19
N THR A 42 8.46 2.49 -12.34
CA THR A 42 8.95 1.11 -12.25
C THR A 42 8.05 0.16 -13.04
N ASP A 43 8.52 -1.07 -13.28
CA ASP A 43 7.74 -2.08 -14.01
C ASP A 43 6.50 -2.53 -13.20
N SER A 44 6.51 -2.39 -11.87
CA SER A 44 5.36 -2.64 -10.97
C SER A 44 4.12 -1.84 -11.37
N ALA A 45 4.27 -0.65 -11.98
CA ALA A 45 3.15 0.19 -12.39
C ALA A 45 2.42 -0.31 -13.66
N ARG A 46 2.94 -1.28 -14.40
CA ARG A 46 2.35 -1.71 -15.69
C ARG A 46 0.99 -2.39 -15.54
N ASP A 47 0.94 -3.36 -14.64
CA ASP A 47 -0.24 -4.19 -14.38
C ASP A 47 -0.84 -3.93 -12.99
N PHE A 48 -0.41 -2.83 -12.35
CA PHE A 48 -0.84 -2.44 -11.02
C PHE A 48 -2.37 -2.43 -10.90
N ASP A 49 -2.87 -3.26 -10.01
CA ASP A 49 -4.27 -3.35 -9.61
C ASP A 49 -4.30 -3.92 -8.16
N PRO A 50 -4.53 -3.08 -7.15
CA PRO A 50 -4.52 -3.51 -5.75
C PRO A 50 -5.82 -4.22 -5.33
N PHE A 51 -6.89 -4.17 -6.14
CA PHE A 51 -8.20 -4.67 -5.73
C PHE A 51 -8.24 -6.18 -5.42
N PRO A 52 -7.54 -7.06 -6.15
CA PRO A 52 -7.48 -8.48 -5.80
C PRO A 52 -6.93 -8.72 -4.38
N LEU A 53 -5.81 -8.07 -4.02
CA LEU A 53 -5.22 -8.22 -2.69
C LEU A 53 -6.08 -7.55 -1.61
N LEU A 54 -6.63 -6.36 -1.87
CA LEU A 54 -7.55 -5.70 -0.93
C LEU A 54 -8.80 -6.53 -0.67
N ARG A 55 -9.33 -7.22 -1.69
CA ARG A 55 -10.46 -8.14 -1.53
C ARG A 55 -10.09 -9.38 -0.74
N ALA A 56 -8.94 -9.99 -1.04
CA ALA A 56 -8.44 -11.14 -0.29
C ALA A 56 -8.23 -10.82 1.20
N LEU A 57 -7.69 -9.63 1.50
CA LEU A 57 -7.52 -9.14 2.88
C LEU A 57 -8.86 -8.98 3.60
N HIS A 58 -9.84 -8.37 2.93
CA HIS A 58 -11.19 -8.22 3.47
C HIS A 58 -11.87 -9.57 3.74
N GLU A 59 -11.83 -10.49 2.77
CA GLU A 59 -12.46 -11.81 2.87
C GLU A 59 -11.80 -12.70 3.93
N ALA A 60 -10.48 -12.57 4.13
CA ALA A 60 -9.75 -13.24 5.20
C ALA A 60 -9.99 -12.61 6.59
N GLY A 61 -10.66 -11.45 6.66
CA GLY A 61 -10.86 -10.70 7.90
C GLY A 61 -9.57 -10.09 8.46
N ALA A 62 -8.57 -9.84 7.61
CA ALA A 62 -7.30 -9.26 8.02
C ALA A 62 -7.47 -7.78 8.44
N ARG A 63 -7.08 -7.47 9.68
CA ARG A 63 -7.07 -6.10 10.21
C ARG A 63 -5.80 -5.35 9.76
N VAL A 64 -5.85 -4.83 8.54
CA VAL A 64 -4.74 -4.07 7.92
C VAL A 64 -5.24 -2.77 7.32
N ALA A 65 -4.46 -1.70 7.48
CA ALA A 65 -4.74 -0.40 6.88
C ALA A 65 -3.81 -0.15 5.69
N VAL A 66 -4.37 0.38 4.61
CA VAL A 66 -3.61 0.91 3.48
C VAL A 66 -2.92 2.20 3.89
N ILE A 67 -1.64 2.32 3.55
CA ILE A 67 -0.81 3.52 3.75
C ILE A 67 -0.30 4.03 2.40
N GLY A 68 0.75 4.86 2.41
CA GLY A 68 1.46 5.23 1.19
C GLY A 68 0.62 6.05 0.21
N GLN A 69 0.83 5.82 -1.08
CA GLN A 69 0.16 6.61 -2.11
C GLN A 69 -1.24 6.10 -2.46
N VAL A 70 -1.53 4.81 -2.29
CA VAL A 70 -2.91 4.29 -2.43
C VAL A 70 -3.84 4.95 -1.41
N ALA A 71 -3.42 5.09 -0.16
CA ALA A 71 -4.20 5.85 0.83
C ALA A 71 -4.32 7.34 0.47
N GLY A 72 -3.28 7.94 -0.11
CA GLY A 72 -3.34 9.30 -0.66
C GLY A 72 -4.41 9.46 -1.75
N ILE A 73 -4.53 8.48 -2.65
CA ILE A 73 -5.55 8.45 -3.70
C ILE A 73 -6.96 8.31 -3.11
N LEU A 74 -7.13 7.50 -2.06
CA LEU A 74 -8.40 7.41 -1.33
C LEU A 74 -8.81 8.77 -0.71
N HIS A 75 -7.84 9.63 -0.38
CA HIS A 75 -8.06 11.03 0.03
C HIS A 75 -8.11 12.04 -1.13
N GLY A 76 -8.14 11.58 -2.38
CA GLY A 76 -8.29 12.42 -3.57
C GLY A 76 -6.99 12.94 -4.20
N SER A 77 -5.82 12.42 -3.81
CA SER A 77 -4.55 12.71 -4.49
C SER A 77 -4.61 12.32 -5.97
N ARG A 78 -3.99 13.14 -6.83
CA ARG A 78 -3.88 12.88 -8.27
C ARG A 78 -2.56 12.23 -8.67
N GLU A 79 -1.62 12.11 -7.74
CA GLU A 79 -0.38 11.39 -7.97
C GLU A 79 -0.64 9.89 -8.09
N LEU A 80 -0.10 9.30 -9.15
CA LEU A 80 -0.21 7.89 -9.45
C LEU A 80 0.91 7.11 -8.75
N THR A 81 0.72 5.79 -8.65
CA THR A 81 1.63 4.87 -7.98
C THR A 81 1.55 3.50 -8.64
N GLY A 82 2.59 2.68 -8.47
CA GLY A 82 2.68 1.31 -8.97
C GLY A 82 2.78 0.23 -7.88
N ASP A 83 2.58 0.61 -6.62
CA ASP A 83 2.76 -0.22 -5.44
C ASP A 83 1.59 -0.08 -4.45
N LEU A 84 1.50 -1.06 -3.55
CA LEU A 84 0.54 -1.06 -2.44
C LEU A 84 1.29 -1.22 -1.13
N ASP A 85 1.21 -0.21 -0.26
CA ASP A 85 1.78 -0.25 1.07
C ASP A 85 0.69 -0.51 2.13
N LEU A 86 1.02 -1.37 3.08
CA LEU A 86 0.12 -1.86 4.12
C LEU A 86 0.74 -1.69 5.51
N LEU A 87 -0.10 -1.40 6.50
CA LEU A 87 0.28 -1.29 7.91
C LEU A 87 -0.70 -2.09 8.78
N TRP A 88 -0.18 -2.88 9.71
CA TRP A 88 -0.99 -3.59 10.70
C TRP A 88 -0.33 -3.62 12.09
N ASP A 89 -1.07 -4.07 13.10
CA ASP A 89 -0.70 -3.91 14.52
C ASP A 89 0.37 -4.89 15.03
N GLY A 90 0.70 -5.91 14.25
CA GLY A 90 1.64 -6.98 14.60
C GLY A 90 1.07 -8.03 15.55
N ASP A 91 -0.24 -8.05 15.83
CA ASP A 91 -0.88 -9.06 16.69
C ASP A 91 -0.74 -10.47 16.09
N PRO A 92 -0.02 -11.41 16.74
CA PRO A 92 0.14 -12.77 16.21
C PRO A 92 -1.18 -13.48 15.89
N ALA A 93 -2.29 -13.10 16.55
CA ALA A 93 -3.61 -13.65 16.25
C ALA A 93 -4.20 -13.19 14.89
N GLN A 94 -3.60 -12.21 14.20
CA GLN A 94 -4.00 -11.75 12.86
C GLN A 94 -3.11 -12.27 11.74
N ALA A 95 -1.94 -12.82 12.07
CA ALA A 95 -0.96 -13.25 11.08
C ALA A 95 -1.48 -14.35 10.13
N GLU A 96 -2.37 -15.22 10.61
CA GLU A 96 -3.03 -16.26 9.80
C GLU A 96 -3.88 -15.66 8.68
N ALA A 97 -4.66 -14.60 8.98
CA ALA A 97 -5.51 -13.93 8.00
C ALA A 97 -4.68 -13.23 6.91
N LEU A 98 -3.55 -12.63 7.29
CA LEU A 98 -2.60 -12.05 6.34
C LEU A 98 -2.00 -13.12 5.43
N ALA A 99 -1.49 -14.21 5.99
CA ALA A 99 -0.93 -15.30 5.20
C ALA A 99 -1.96 -15.89 4.22
N HIS A 100 -3.21 -16.10 4.66
CA HIS A 100 -4.29 -16.55 3.78
C HIS A 100 -4.53 -15.56 2.62
N ALA A 101 -4.67 -14.27 2.92
CA ALA A 101 -4.96 -13.26 1.91
C ALA A 101 -3.85 -13.13 0.84
N PHE A 102 -2.59 -13.15 1.27
CA PHE A 102 -1.45 -13.07 0.35
C PHE A 102 -1.29 -14.36 -0.47
N ALA A 103 -1.56 -15.53 0.13
CA ALA A 103 -1.58 -16.79 -0.60
C ALA A 103 -2.68 -16.82 -1.66
N ALA A 104 -3.85 -16.24 -1.40
CA ALA A 104 -4.97 -16.21 -2.33
C ALA A 104 -4.69 -15.45 -3.64
N VAL A 105 -3.75 -14.50 -3.61
CA VAL A 105 -3.28 -13.76 -4.80
C VAL A 105 -1.97 -14.31 -5.37
N GLY A 106 -1.46 -15.42 -4.83
CA GLY A 106 -0.20 -16.02 -5.23
C GLY A 106 1.00 -15.10 -5.00
N ALA A 107 1.02 -14.38 -3.88
CA ALA A 107 2.13 -13.52 -3.55
C ALA A 107 3.39 -14.32 -3.16
N GLU A 108 4.56 -13.78 -3.48
CA GLU A 108 5.84 -14.18 -2.92
C GLU A 108 6.28 -13.13 -1.89
N LEU A 109 7.02 -13.56 -0.86
CA LEU A 109 7.47 -12.69 0.21
C LEU A 109 9.00 -12.58 0.23
N LEU A 110 9.50 -11.39 0.54
CA LEU A 110 10.92 -11.12 0.75
C LEU A 110 11.14 -10.42 2.09
N ASP A 111 12.28 -10.69 2.75
CA ASP A 111 12.74 -9.89 3.89
C ASP A 111 13.32 -8.53 3.45
N ASP A 112 13.72 -7.70 4.41
CA ASP A 112 14.32 -6.38 4.16
C ASP A 112 15.63 -6.42 3.32
N ASP A 113 16.32 -7.57 3.31
CA ASP A 113 17.52 -7.80 2.51
C ASP A 113 17.19 -8.46 1.15
N ARG A 114 15.91 -8.48 0.77
CA ARG A 114 15.36 -9.07 -0.45
C ARG A 114 15.59 -10.58 -0.59
N ARG A 115 15.71 -11.30 0.54
CA ARG A 115 15.79 -12.76 0.53
C ARG A 115 14.39 -13.36 0.59
N PRO A 116 14.08 -14.37 -0.24
CA PRO A 116 12.81 -15.07 -0.16
C PRO A 116 12.54 -15.61 1.24
N VAL A 117 11.36 -15.32 1.77
CA VAL A 117 10.87 -15.90 3.02
C VAL A 117 9.61 -16.72 2.74
N PRO A 118 9.39 -17.83 3.47
CA PRO A 118 8.18 -18.63 3.31
C PRO A 118 6.92 -17.80 3.56
N LEU A 119 5.89 -17.98 2.73
CA LEU A 119 4.58 -17.38 2.96
C LEU A 119 3.87 -18.11 4.12
N THR A 120 4.19 -17.70 5.33
CA THR A 120 3.63 -18.24 6.57
C THR A 120 3.23 -17.09 7.50
N PRO A 121 2.35 -17.34 8.50
CA PRO A 121 2.01 -16.35 9.51
C PRO A 121 3.26 -15.74 10.18
N GLN A 122 4.30 -16.54 10.40
CA GLN A 122 5.55 -16.10 11.04
C GLN A 122 6.29 -15.03 10.22
N ALA A 123 6.20 -15.06 8.89
CA ALA A 123 6.86 -14.06 8.05
C ALA A 123 6.29 -12.65 8.29
N PHE A 124 4.99 -12.53 8.54
CA PHE A 124 4.35 -11.24 8.81
C PHE A 124 4.71 -10.66 10.18
N LEU A 125 5.25 -11.46 11.11
CA LEU A 125 5.71 -10.98 12.42
C LEU A 125 7.04 -10.21 12.34
N LEU A 126 7.69 -10.18 11.17
CA LEU A 126 8.81 -9.28 10.92
C LEU A 126 8.34 -7.82 11.00
N PRO A 127 9.24 -6.87 11.36
CA PRO A 127 8.91 -5.44 11.34
C PRO A 127 8.34 -4.99 9.99
N LYS A 128 8.83 -5.59 8.90
CA LYS A 128 8.36 -5.41 7.53
C LYS A 128 8.60 -6.70 6.75
N VAL A 129 7.71 -6.98 5.81
CA VAL A 129 7.89 -7.96 4.75
C VAL A 129 7.52 -7.30 3.44
N GLN A 130 8.31 -7.54 2.40
CA GLN A 130 7.98 -7.10 1.04
C GLN A 130 7.16 -8.20 0.38
N PHE A 131 6.28 -7.82 -0.52
CA PHE A 131 5.50 -8.78 -1.29
C PHE A 131 5.49 -8.45 -2.78
N GLU A 132 5.36 -9.49 -3.58
CA GLU A 132 5.17 -9.39 -5.01
C GLU A 132 4.09 -10.39 -5.45
N SER A 133 3.13 -9.91 -6.22
CA SER A 133 2.12 -10.73 -6.90
C SER A 133 1.99 -10.22 -8.33
N ARG A 134 1.19 -10.91 -9.15
CA ARG A 134 0.97 -10.52 -10.55
C ARG A 134 0.52 -9.06 -10.73
N GLN A 135 -0.25 -8.51 -9.79
CA GLN A 135 -0.92 -7.21 -9.95
C GLN A 135 -0.56 -6.19 -8.87
N ALA A 136 0.15 -6.59 -7.82
CA ALA A 136 0.53 -5.69 -6.75
C ALA A 136 1.85 -6.16 -6.12
N SER A 137 2.70 -5.19 -5.82
CA SER A 137 3.89 -5.35 -5.00
C SER A 137 4.00 -4.17 -4.03
N GLY A 138 4.72 -4.34 -2.93
CA GLY A 138 4.98 -3.26 -1.98
C GLY A 138 5.37 -3.79 -0.61
N ASP A 139 5.23 -2.92 0.39
CA ASP A 139 5.60 -3.23 1.77
C ASP A 139 4.37 -3.58 2.64
N CYS A 140 4.47 -4.62 3.46
CA CYS A 140 3.55 -4.89 4.56
C CYS A 140 4.28 -4.72 5.89
N CYS A 141 4.03 -3.58 6.55
CA CYS A 141 4.74 -3.17 7.75
C CYS A 141 3.92 -3.44 9.01
N THR A 142 4.61 -3.68 10.12
CA THR A 142 4.02 -3.64 11.46
C THR A 142 4.36 -2.34 12.17
N VAL A 143 3.71 -2.10 13.31
CA VAL A 143 4.11 -1.01 14.22
C VAL A 143 5.49 -1.23 14.87
N ALA A 144 6.12 -2.40 14.71
CA ALA A 144 7.46 -2.69 15.24
C ALA A 144 8.59 -2.15 14.34
N LEU A 145 8.30 -1.73 13.11
CA LEU A 145 9.25 -1.00 12.27
C LEU A 145 9.70 0.29 12.98
N PRO A 146 10.96 0.75 12.84
CA PRO A 146 11.43 1.98 13.50
C PRO A 146 10.86 3.25 12.86
N TRP A 147 9.60 3.57 13.16
CA TRP A 147 8.85 4.74 12.65
C TRP A 147 9.30 6.11 13.22
N GLY A 148 10.47 6.19 13.85
CA GLY A 148 10.93 7.39 14.55
C GLY A 148 10.01 7.77 15.71
N THR A 149 9.56 9.02 15.74
CA THR A 149 8.66 9.55 16.80
C THR A 149 7.18 9.45 16.45
N LEU A 150 6.82 8.84 15.31
CA LEU A 150 5.43 8.75 14.87
C LEU A 150 4.64 7.74 15.73
N PRO A 151 3.47 8.11 16.26
CA PRO A 151 2.63 7.22 17.05
C PRO A 151 1.79 6.30 16.14
N VAL A 152 2.43 5.45 15.35
CA VAL A 152 1.76 4.65 14.29
C VAL A 152 0.66 3.71 14.81
N ARG A 153 0.75 3.27 16.07
CA ARG A 153 -0.33 2.49 16.69
C ARG A 153 -1.60 3.33 16.84
N GLU A 154 -1.47 4.58 17.28
CA GLU A 154 -2.61 5.51 17.35
C GLU A 154 -3.17 5.85 15.97
N PHE A 155 -2.31 5.87 14.94
CA PHE A 155 -2.76 6.06 13.55
C PHE A 155 -3.63 4.89 13.08
N LEU A 156 -3.25 3.65 13.41
CA LEU A 156 -4.06 2.46 13.13
C LEU A 156 -5.41 2.48 13.87
N ASP A 157 -5.41 2.81 15.17
CA ASP A 157 -6.62 2.83 16.00
C ASP A 157 -7.70 3.79 15.46
N ARG A 158 -7.28 4.80 14.69
CA ARG A 158 -8.17 5.82 14.10
C ARG A 158 -8.31 5.71 12.59
N ALA A 159 -7.82 4.65 11.97
CA ALA A 159 -7.94 4.43 10.53
C ALA A 159 -9.39 4.54 10.05
N LEU A 160 -9.57 5.02 8.82
CA LEU A 160 -10.88 5.14 8.19
C LEU A 160 -11.23 3.85 7.47
N THR A 161 -12.53 3.61 7.30
CA THR A 161 -13.05 2.51 6.49
C THR A 161 -13.84 3.09 5.33
N VAL A 162 -13.59 2.60 4.12
CA VAL A 162 -14.46 2.82 2.96
C VAL A 162 -15.03 1.49 2.50
N SER A 163 -16.33 1.47 2.21
CA SER A 163 -17.02 0.28 1.71
C SER A 163 -17.53 0.50 0.29
N SER A 164 -17.45 -0.54 -0.53
CA SER A 164 -18.05 -0.59 -1.86
C SER A 164 -19.51 -1.09 -1.77
N SER A 165 -20.28 -0.90 -2.83
CA SER A 165 -21.61 -1.52 -2.96
C SER A 165 -21.60 -3.05 -3.08
N ASP A 166 -20.45 -3.64 -3.44
CA ASP A 166 -20.24 -5.10 -3.55
C ASP A 166 -19.72 -5.75 -2.26
N GLY A 167 -19.68 -4.99 -1.16
CA GLY A 167 -19.33 -5.49 0.17
C GLY A 167 -17.85 -5.33 0.55
N LEU A 168 -16.96 -5.03 -0.41
CA LEU A 168 -15.54 -4.78 -0.11
C LEU A 168 -15.39 -3.65 0.90
N ALA A 169 -14.73 -3.91 2.04
CA ALA A 169 -14.30 -2.89 2.99
C ALA A 169 -12.78 -2.74 2.99
N VAL A 170 -12.28 -1.51 2.88
CA VAL A 170 -10.85 -1.17 2.91
C VAL A 170 -10.60 -0.20 4.05
N HIS A 171 -9.66 -0.56 4.94
CA HIS A 171 -9.15 0.35 5.95
C HIS A 171 -7.96 1.13 5.40
N TYR A 172 -7.84 2.40 5.76
CA TYR A 172 -6.73 3.25 5.31
C TYR A 172 -6.47 4.38 6.31
N LEU A 173 -5.20 4.80 6.41
CA LEU A 173 -4.84 5.85 7.36
C LEU A 173 -5.50 7.20 7.03
N ARG A 174 -5.70 7.99 8.08
CA ARG A 174 -6.21 9.35 7.93
C ARG A 174 -5.23 10.23 7.17
N ARG A 175 -5.76 11.28 6.56
CA ARG A 175 -5.00 12.21 5.74
C ARG A 175 -3.86 12.86 6.52
N GLU A 176 -4.14 13.34 7.74
CA GLU A 176 -3.17 13.96 8.63
C GLU A 176 -2.02 13.02 9.01
N ASP A 177 -2.32 11.72 9.17
CA ASP A 177 -1.35 10.69 9.52
C ASP A 177 -0.42 10.40 8.34
N LEU A 178 -0.98 10.32 7.13
CA LEU A 178 -0.20 10.19 5.90
C LEU A 178 0.72 11.40 5.68
N ILE A 179 0.25 12.62 5.95
CA ILE A 179 1.07 13.84 5.88
C ILE A 179 2.22 13.77 6.88
N ALA A 180 1.96 13.36 8.13
CA ALA A 180 2.98 13.20 9.15
C ALA A 180 4.03 12.16 8.76
N MET A 181 3.60 10.99 8.27
CA MET A 181 4.50 9.94 7.77
C MET A 181 5.39 10.43 6.63
N ARG A 182 4.80 11.12 5.63
CA ARG A 182 5.54 11.66 4.49
C ARG A 182 6.57 12.73 4.90
N ARG A 183 6.20 13.62 5.83
CA ARG A 183 7.12 14.64 6.36
C ARG A 183 8.26 14.03 7.16
N ALA A 184 8.02 12.94 7.89
CA ALA A 184 9.06 12.23 8.63
C ALA A 184 10.07 11.52 7.69
N VAL A 185 9.60 10.94 6.58
CA VAL A 185 10.47 10.30 5.59
C VAL A 185 11.25 11.33 4.76
N GLY A 186 10.58 12.41 4.32
CA GLY A 186 11.24 13.60 3.78
C GLY A 186 11.83 13.48 2.37
N ARG A 187 11.59 12.39 1.61
CA ARG A 187 12.00 12.31 0.20
C ARG A 187 11.25 13.37 -0.63
N PRO A 188 11.83 13.89 -1.73
CA PRO A 188 11.17 14.85 -2.62
C PRO A 188 9.73 14.46 -3.03
N LYS A 189 9.49 13.19 -3.37
CA LYS A 189 8.14 12.69 -3.68
C LYS A 189 7.20 12.76 -2.48
N ASP A 190 7.68 12.43 -1.28
CA ASP A 190 6.87 12.41 -0.07
C ASP A 190 6.45 13.83 0.33
N LEU A 191 7.37 14.79 0.30
CA LEU A 191 7.07 16.19 0.59
C LEU A 191 6.04 16.78 -0.39
N ARG A 192 6.25 16.57 -1.70
CA ARG A 192 5.30 17.02 -2.74
C ARG A 192 3.91 16.40 -2.55
N ARG A 193 3.85 15.11 -2.25
CA ARG A 193 2.61 14.38 -1.98
C ARG A 193 1.93 14.84 -0.68
N ALA A 194 2.69 15.22 0.35
CA ALA A 194 2.15 15.81 1.57
C ALA A 194 1.53 17.18 1.30
N GLU A 195 2.25 18.05 0.58
CA GLU A 195 1.75 19.36 0.16
C GLU A 195 0.49 19.27 -0.72
N GLU A 196 0.37 18.23 -1.58
CA GLU A 196 -0.85 18.01 -2.35
C GLU A 196 -2.05 17.72 -1.44
N LEU A 197 -1.89 16.84 -0.45
CA LEU A 197 -2.97 16.46 0.47
C LEU A 197 -3.42 17.63 1.35
N GLU A 198 -2.52 18.54 1.72
CA GLU A 198 -2.85 19.74 2.49
C GLU A 198 -3.75 20.72 1.73
N ARG A 199 -3.72 20.68 0.38
CA ARG A 199 -4.53 21.56 -0.48
C ARG A 199 -5.90 20.97 -0.86
N ARG A 200 -6.23 19.77 -0.40
CA ARG A 200 -7.48 19.06 -0.71
C ARG A 200 -8.52 19.24 0.39
#